data_AF-A0A5C6KNV3-F1
#
_entry.id   AF-A0A5C6KNV3-F1
#
_cell.length_a   1.000
_cell.length_b   1.000
_cell.length_c   1.000
_cell.angle_alpha   90.00
_cell.angle_beta   90.00
_cell.angle_gamma   90.00
#
_symmetry.space_group_name_H-M   'P 1'
#
loop_
_entity.id
_entity.type
_entity.pdbx_description
1 polymer ?
#
loop_
_entity_poly.entity_id
_entity_poly.type
_entity_poly.pdbx_seq_one_letter_code
_entity_poly.pdbx_strand_id
1 'polypeptide(L)'
;MMYYIKRKTKKKDKPLSLFDKAGVTVKKKPDLKAKLDKEFSLFIRLRDCMPNGYFKCISCGQIKPFEQADNGHYINRQHMSTRFDEMNCNAQCRHCNRFMEGNIQNYRKGLIAKYGEQRVVLLEAKQGISRKFTDFEYEQLIKYYKALNKKLKKERGL
;
A
#
# COMPACT_ATOMS: atom_id res chain seq x y z
N MET A 1 -17.03 -17.95 46.97
CA MET A 1 -16.43 -17.47 45.71
C MET A 1 -15.69 -16.17 45.98
N MET A 2 -14.38 -16.10 45.70
CA MET A 2 -13.56 -14.90 45.90
C MET A 2 -13.91 -13.82 44.87
N TYR A 3 -14.29 -12.63 45.35
CA TYR A 3 -14.48 -11.44 44.52
C TYR A 3 -13.12 -10.80 44.20
N TYR A 4 -12.71 -10.80 42.93
CA TYR A 4 -11.49 -10.13 42.49
C TYR A 4 -11.75 -8.64 42.24
N ILE A 5 -11.18 -7.77 43.07
CA ILE A 5 -11.16 -6.31 42.88
C ILE A 5 -10.08 -5.96 41.85
N LYS A 6 -10.47 -5.52 40.64
CA LYS A 6 -9.54 -5.01 39.62
C LYS A 6 -8.95 -3.65 40.05
N ARG A 7 -7.65 -3.62 40.38
CA ARG A 7 -6.89 -2.37 40.59
C ARG A 7 -6.69 -1.64 39.25
N LYS A 8 -7.12 -0.38 39.15
CA LYS A 8 -6.83 0.51 38.01
C LYS A 8 -5.36 0.97 38.08
N THR A 9 -4.56 0.65 37.07
CA THR A 9 -3.19 1.15 36.93
C THR A 9 -3.21 2.65 36.61
N LYS A 10 -2.58 3.48 37.44
CA LYS A 10 -2.35 4.91 37.14
C LYS A 10 -1.48 5.01 35.87
N LYS A 11 -1.96 5.72 34.84
CA LYS A 11 -1.16 6.06 33.66
C LYS A 11 0.00 6.93 34.13
N LYS A 12 1.25 6.50 33.92
CA LYS A 12 2.43 7.35 34.12
C LYS A 12 2.41 8.43 33.05
N ASP A 13 2.42 9.69 33.47
CA ASP A 13 2.49 10.83 32.55
C ASP A 13 3.81 10.76 31.79
N LYS A 14 3.73 10.71 30.46
CA LYS A 14 4.91 10.72 29.60
C LYS A 14 5.54 12.13 29.65
N PRO A 15 6.86 12.25 29.81
CA PRO A 15 7.51 13.56 29.84
C PRO A 15 7.26 14.30 28.51
N LEU A 16 6.79 15.54 28.60
CA LEU A 16 6.62 16.43 27.44
C LEU A 16 7.95 16.63 26.73
N SER A 17 7.90 16.69 25.39
CA SER A 17 9.10 16.92 24.59
C SER A 17 9.67 18.32 24.83
N LEU A 18 10.97 18.50 24.58
CA LEU A 18 11.64 19.80 24.75
C LEU A 18 10.97 20.92 23.93
N PHE A 19 10.42 20.57 22.76
CA PHE A 19 9.69 21.48 21.88
C PHE A 19 8.33 21.88 22.46
N ASP A 20 7.63 20.97 23.14
CA ASP A 20 6.35 21.26 23.81
C ASP A 20 6.56 22.20 25.02
N LYS A 21 7.69 22.07 25.72
CA LYS A 21 8.07 22.96 26.83
C LYS A 21 8.44 24.37 26.36
N ALA A 22 8.97 24.50 25.16
CA ALA A 22 9.42 25.78 24.60
C ALA A 22 8.33 26.53 23.81
N GLY A 23 7.11 25.99 23.70
CA GLY A 23 6.02 26.62 22.95
C GLY A 23 6.26 26.71 21.43
N VAL A 24 7.25 25.99 20.90
CA VAL A 24 7.64 26.05 19.49
C VAL A 24 6.79 25.06 18.68
N THR A 25 5.87 25.59 17.88
CA THR A 25 5.09 24.79 16.93
C THR A 25 5.93 24.44 15.70
N VAL A 26 6.58 23.28 15.74
CA VAL A 26 7.31 22.75 14.56
C VAL A 26 6.31 22.29 13.51
N LYS A 27 6.20 23.01 12.38
CA LYS A 27 5.44 22.55 11.21
C LYS A 27 6.03 21.21 10.75
N LYS A 28 5.27 20.12 10.92
CA LYS A 28 5.71 18.78 10.52
C LYS A 28 5.98 18.77 9.02
N LYS A 29 7.21 18.39 8.63
CA LYS A 29 7.55 18.22 7.20
C LYS A 29 6.53 17.27 6.56
N PRO A 30 6.07 17.56 5.32
CA PRO A 30 5.14 16.69 4.63
C PRO A 30 5.77 15.30 4.43
N ASP A 31 5.05 14.25 4.83
CA ASP A 31 5.47 12.87 4.61
C ASP A 31 5.30 12.51 3.13
N LEU A 32 6.38 12.69 2.36
CA LEU A 32 6.43 12.41 0.94
C LEU A 32 6.16 10.93 0.64
N LYS A 33 6.64 10.01 1.50
CA LYS A 33 6.40 8.58 1.35
C LYS A 33 4.91 8.26 1.47
N ALA A 34 4.24 8.80 2.48
CA ALA A 34 2.79 8.61 2.66
C ALA A 34 1.97 9.24 1.51
N LYS A 35 2.42 10.39 0.99
CA LYS A 35 1.80 11.00 -0.21
C LYS A 35 1.95 10.09 -1.43
N LEU A 36 3.14 9.56 -1.68
CA LEU A 36 3.39 8.63 -2.79
C LEU A 36 2.58 7.35 -2.63
N ASP A 37 2.54 6.76 -1.43
CA ASP A 37 1.73 5.57 -1.13
C ASP A 37 0.26 5.77 -1.52
N LYS A 38 -0.31 6.96 -1.24
CA LYS A 38 -1.70 7.29 -1.59
C LYS A 38 -1.91 7.34 -3.11
N GLU A 39 -1.07 8.07 -3.83
CA GLU A 39 -1.20 8.25 -5.28
C GLU A 39 -0.93 6.94 -6.03
N PHE A 40 0.11 6.20 -5.63
CA PHE A 40 0.45 4.90 -6.20
C PHE A 40 -0.66 3.87 -5.93
N SER A 41 -1.21 3.82 -4.71
CA SER A 41 -2.33 2.93 -4.38
C SER A 41 -3.57 3.23 -5.22
N LEU A 42 -3.87 4.50 -5.49
CA LEU A 42 -4.95 4.86 -6.40
C LEU A 42 -4.67 4.41 -7.83
N PHE A 43 -3.43 4.61 -8.31
CA PHE A 43 -3.01 4.20 -9.64
C PHE A 43 -3.19 2.70 -9.87
N ILE A 44 -2.68 1.86 -8.97
CA ILE A 44 -2.79 0.40 -9.11
C ILE A 44 -4.24 -0.06 -9.20
N ARG A 45 -5.11 0.51 -8.35
CA ARG A 45 -6.54 0.18 -8.35
C ARG A 45 -7.21 0.62 -9.64
N LEU A 46 -6.91 1.83 -10.15
CA LEU A 46 -7.48 2.34 -11.40
C LEU A 46 -6.98 1.58 -12.62
N ARG A 47 -5.68 1.25 -12.66
CA ARG A 47 -5.04 0.48 -13.73
C ARG A 47 -5.72 -0.88 -13.91
N ASP A 48 -5.94 -1.59 -12.80
CA ASP A 48 -6.52 -2.93 -12.79
C ASP A 48 -8.07 -2.92 -12.76
N CYS A 49 -8.69 -1.74 -12.74
CA CYS A 49 -10.14 -1.59 -12.87
C CYS A 49 -10.56 -1.70 -14.34
N MET A 50 -11.63 -2.45 -14.58
CA MET A 50 -12.32 -2.58 -15.84
C MET A 50 -13.25 -1.38 -16.09
N PRO A 51 -13.61 -1.07 -17.35
CA PRO A 51 -14.44 0.09 -17.69
C PRO A 51 -15.83 0.14 -17.01
N ASN A 52 -16.33 -0.98 -16.50
CA ASN A 52 -17.62 -1.06 -15.81
C ASN A 52 -17.55 -0.74 -14.31
N GLY A 53 -16.41 -0.29 -13.78
CA GLY A 53 -16.23 0.02 -12.35
C GLY A 53 -15.97 -1.21 -11.47
N TYR A 54 -15.61 -2.34 -12.07
CA TYR A 54 -15.24 -3.57 -11.34
C TYR A 54 -13.76 -3.89 -11.54
N PHE A 55 -13.22 -4.76 -10.70
CA PHE A 55 -11.86 -5.29 -10.84
C PHE A 55 -11.87 -6.79 -10.55
N LYS A 56 -10.88 -7.50 -11.10
CA LYS A 56 -10.64 -8.91 -10.79
C LYS A 56 -9.54 -9.00 -9.73
N CYS A 57 -9.83 -9.63 -8.59
CA CYS A 57 -8.83 -9.81 -7.53
C CYS A 57 -7.67 -10.70 -8.01
N ILE A 58 -6.43 -10.23 -7.87
CA ILE A 58 -5.24 -10.99 -8.30
C ILE A 58 -5.10 -12.36 -7.61
N SER A 59 -5.53 -12.49 -6.35
CA SER A 59 -5.39 -13.74 -5.59
C SER A 59 -6.54 -14.70 -5.82
N CYS A 60 -7.78 -14.29 -5.56
CA CYS A 60 -8.93 -15.20 -5.63
C CYS A 60 -9.64 -15.23 -6.99
N GLY A 61 -9.28 -14.34 -7.92
CA GLY A 61 -9.88 -14.28 -9.26
C GLY A 61 -11.32 -13.77 -9.30
N GLN A 62 -11.96 -13.49 -8.16
CA GLN A 62 -13.33 -12.96 -8.13
C GLN A 62 -13.41 -11.53 -8.65
N ILE A 63 -14.48 -11.23 -9.37
CA ILE A 63 -14.81 -9.87 -9.82
C ILE A 63 -15.57 -9.15 -8.70
N LYS A 64 -15.14 -7.93 -8.35
CA LYS A 64 -15.74 -7.11 -7.29
C LYS A 64 -15.77 -5.62 -7.67
N PRO A 65 -16.64 -4.80 -7.05
CA PRO A 65 -16.69 -3.36 -7.28
C PRO A 65 -15.38 -2.66 -6.91
N PHE A 66 -15.05 -1.57 -7.60
CA PHE A 66 -13.83 -0.78 -7.40
C PHE A 66 -13.62 -0.33 -5.95
N GLU A 67 -14.68 -0.04 -5.21
CA GLU A 67 -14.63 0.40 -3.81
C GLU A 67 -14.02 -0.67 -2.90
N GLN A 68 -14.14 -1.95 -3.29
CA GLN A 68 -13.56 -3.07 -2.56
C GLN A 68 -12.12 -3.40 -3.00
N ALA A 69 -11.56 -2.65 -3.94
CA ALA A 69 -10.18 -2.79 -4.37
C ALA A 69 -9.24 -2.13 -3.36
N ASP A 70 -8.27 -2.91 -2.89
CA ASP A 70 -7.07 -2.42 -2.22
C ASP A 70 -5.85 -2.57 -3.15
N ASN A 71 -4.79 -1.83 -2.86
CA ASN A 71 -3.46 -2.08 -3.42
C ASN A 71 -2.77 -3.22 -2.63
N GLY A 72 -2.90 -4.45 -3.12
CA GLY A 72 -2.25 -5.63 -2.54
C GLY A 72 -0.79 -5.71 -2.97
N HIS A 73 0.12 -5.94 -2.02
CA HIS A 73 1.55 -6.10 -2.29
C HIS A 73 1.94 -7.57 -2.16
N TYR A 74 2.58 -8.15 -3.18
CA TYR A 74 3.09 -9.52 -3.11
C TYR A 74 4.28 -9.62 -2.14
N ILE A 75 5.31 -8.84 -2.39
CA ILE A 75 6.44 -8.63 -1.47
C ILE A 75 6.08 -7.48 -0.53
N ASN A 76 6.25 -7.72 0.77
CA ASN A 76 5.86 -6.79 1.82
C ASN A 76 6.43 -5.38 1.61
N ARG A 77 5.59 -4.37 1.89
CA ARG A 77 5.87 -2.93 1.82
C ARG A 77 7.15 -2.46 2.53
N GLN A 78 7.72 -3.28 3.43
CA GLN A 78 9.00 -3.01 4.10
C GLN A 78 10.19 -3.01 3.11
N HIS A 79 10.09 -3.76 2.02
CA HIS A 79 11.14 -3.83 1.00
C HIS A 79 10.98 -2.65 0.03
N MET A 80 11.81 -1.62 0.22
CA MET A 80 11.69 -0.38 -0.55
C MET A 80 12.01 -0.54 -2.04
N SER A 81 12.78 -1.57 -2.43
CA SER A 81 13.05 -1.89 -3.84
C SER A 81 11.80 -2.27 -4.63
N THR A 82 10.82 -2.89 -3.97
CA THR A 82 9.59 -3.41 -4.61
C THR A 82 8.32 -2.70 -4.14
N ARG A 83 8.40 -1.81 -3.14
CA ARG A 83 7.24 -1.08 -2.59
C ARG A 83 6.44 -0.32 -3.65
N PHE A 84 7.12 0.35 -4.58
CA PHE A 84 6.50 1.11 -5.67
C PHE A 84 6.73 0.45 -7.03
N ASP A 85 7.01 -0.85 -7.05
CA ASP A 85 7.09 -1.65 -8.27
C ASP A 85 5.67 -2.05 -8.68
N GLU A 86 5.27 -1.63 -9.88
CA GLU A 86 3.94 -1.87 -10.44
C GLU A 86 3.62 -3.35 -10.65
N MET A 87 4.64 -4.22 -10.80
CA MET A 87 4.44 -5.66 -10.92
C MET A 87 4.20 -6.31 -9.56
N ASN A 88 4.85 -5.78 -8.52
CA ASN A 88 4.66 -6.21 -7.13
C ASN A 88 3.25 -5.88 -6.59
N CYS A 89 2.61 -4.86 -7.17
CA CYS A 89 1.39 -4.26 -6.67
C CYS A 89 0.22 -4.43 -7.65
N ASN A 90 -0.87 -5.02 -7.19
CA ASN A 90 -2.04 -5.32 -8.02
C ASN A 90 -3.32 -5.16 -7.21
N ALA A 91 -4.43 -4.95 -7.91
CA ALA A 91 -5.74 -4.84 -7.26
C ALA A 91 -6.11 -6.16 -6.56
N GLN A 92 -6.37 -6.05 -5.26
CA GLN A 92 -6.69 -7.18 -4.41
C GLN A 92 -7.93 -6.86 -3.59
N CYS A 93 -8.82 -7.83 -3.39
CA CYS A 93 -9.99 -7.61 -2.57
C CYS A 93 -9.63 -7.49 -1.08
N ARG A 94 -10.42 -6.71 -0.34
CA ARG A 94 -10.23 -6.50 1.11
C ARG A 94 -10.12 -7.80 1.90
N HIS A 95 -10.91 -8.82 1.54
CA HIS A 95 -10.86 -10.13 2.20
C HIS A 95 -9.47 -10.79 2.06
N CYS A 96 -8.98 -10.96 0.82
CA CYS A 96 -7.67 -11.55 0.60
C CYS A 96 -6.53 -10.70 1.17
N ASN A 97 -6.60 -9.37 0.97
CA ASN A 97 -5.53 -8.48 1.39
C ASN A 97 -5.43 -8.35 2.91
N ARG A 98 -6.55 -8.08 3.59
CA ARG A 98 -6.56 -7.69 5.01
C ARG A 98 -6.78 -8.84 5.97
N PHE A 99 -7.51 -9.88 5.56
CA PHE A 99 -7.94 -10.97 6.46
C PHE A 99 -7.26 -12.31 6.16
N MET A 100 -6.65 -12.46 4.98
CA MET A 100 -5.93 -13.69 4.58
C MET A 100 -4.42 -13.44 4.38
N GLU A 101 -3.88 -12.41 5.06
CA GLU A 101 -2.45 -12.06 5.00
C GLU A 101 -1.92 -11.89 3.56
N GLY A 102 -2.70 -11.23 2.71
CA GLY A 102 -2.35 -11.03 1.30
C GLY A 102 -2.53 -12.28 0.42
N ASN A 103 -3.00 -13.42 0.96
CA ASN A 103 -3.25 -14.67 0.25
C ASN A 103 -2.11 -15.01 -0.73
N ILE A 104 -0.87 -15.00 -0.19
CA ILE A 104 0.37 -14.92 -0.98
C ILE A 104 0.53 -16.05 -1.98
N GLN A 105 0.15 -17.29 -1.63
CA GLN A 105 0.24 -18.43 -2.55
C GLN A 105 -0.61 -18.23 -3.81
N ASN A 106 -1.87 -17.79 -3.64
CA ASN A 106 -2.74 -17.53 -4.77
C ASN A 106 -2.39 -16.21 -5.46
N TYR A 107 -1.84 -15.23 -4.72
CA TYR A 107 -1.26 -14.02 -5.32
C TYR A 107 -0.15 -14.40 -6.29
N ARG A 108 0.80 -15.26 -5.89
CA ARG A 108 1.89 -15.72 -6.77
C ARG A 108 1.35 -16.39 -8.03
N LYS A 109 0.36 -17.29 -7.90
CA LYS A 109 -0.34 -17.89 -9.06
C LYS A 109 -0.92 -16.83 -10.00
N GLY A 110 -1.56 -15.80 -9.44
CA GLY A 110 -2.07 -14.66 -10.20
C GLY A 110 -0.97 -13.87 -10.93
N LEU A 111 0.18 -13.65 -10.29
CA LEU A 111 1.34 -13.00 -10.92
C LEU A 111 1.91 -13.84 -12.07
N ILE A 112 2.03 -15.15 -11.91
CA ILE A 112 2.50 -16.05 -12.97
C ILE A 112 1.53 -15.98 -14.16
N ALA A 113 0.22 -16.03 -13.90
CA ALA A 113 -0.78 -15.91 -14.94
C ALA A 113 -0.75 -14.54 -15.66
N LYS A 114 -0.43 -13.45 -14.94
CA LYS A 114 -0.42 -12.08 -15.49
C LYS A 114 0.89 -11.71 -16.19
N TYR A 115 2.03 -12.17 -15.67
CA TYR A 115 3.36 -11.70 -16.06
C TYR A 115 4.33 -12.82 -16.47
N GLY A 116 4.00 -14.08 -16.18
CA GLY A 116 4.87 -15.23 -16.43
C GLY A 116 5.87 -15.51 -15.30
N GLU A 117 6.23 -16.77 -15.12
CA GLU A 117 7.10 -17.27 -14.04
C GLU A 117 8.45 -16.54 -13.98
N GLN A 118 9.12 -16.38 -15.12
CA GLN A 118 10.45 -15.76 -15.19
C GLN A 118 10.45 -14.35 -14.58
N ARG A 119 9.41 -13.55 -14.84
CA ARG A 119 9.31 -12.21 -14.27
C ARG A 119 9.07 -12.27 -12.77
N VAL A 120 8.24 -13.19 -12.30
CA VAL A 120 7.98 -13.38 -10.86
C VAL A 120 9.26 -13.72 -10.11
N VAL A 121 10.08 -14.64 -10.65
CA VAL A 121 11.39 -14.98 -10.06
C VAL A 121 12.31 -13.74 -9.98
N LEU A 122 12.35 -12.92 -11.03
CA LEU A 122 13.12 -11.66 -11.00
C LEU A 122 12.59 -10.68 -9.96
N LEU A 123 11.27 -10.57 -9.79
CA LEU A 123 10.67 -9.73 -8.76
C LEU A 123 11.01 -10.23 -7.35
N GLU A 124 10.97 -11.54 -7.11
CA GLU A 124 11.37 -12.16 -5.84
C GLU A 124 12.83 -11.84 -5.53
N ALA A 125 13.72 -11.91 -6.52
CA ALA A 125 15.14 -11.54 -6.35
C ALA A 125 15.34 -10.06 -5.96
N LYS A 126 14.50 -9.13 -6.44
CA LYS A 126 14.58 -7.69 -6.07
C LYS A 126 14.36 -7.43 -4.58
N GLN A 127 13.72 -8.35 -3.85
CA GLN A 127 13.43 -8.19 -2.42
C GLN A 127 14.69 -7.95 -1.57
N GLY A 128 15.81 -8.56 -1.95
CA GLY A 128 17.10 -8.43 -1.25
C GLY A 128 17.83 -7.12 -1.50
N ILE A 129 17.37 -6.30 -2.45
CA ILE A 129 18.02 -5.04 -2.81
C ILE A 129 17.64 -3.95 -1.81
N SER A 130 18.64 -3.36 -1.15
CA SER A 130 18.44 -2.17 -0.34
C SER A 130 18.25 -0.94 -1.23
N ARG A 131 17.14 -0.22 -1.03
CA ARG A 131 16.81 1.00 -1.78
C ARG A 131 16.38 2.11 -0.83
N LYS A 132 16.90 3.31 -1.05
CA LYS A 132 16.46 4.54 -0.40
C LYS A 132 16.06 5.54 -1.47
N PHE A 133 14.84 6.06 -1.36
CA PHE A 133 14.36 7.12 -2.25
C PHE A 133 14.77 8.48 -1.68
N THR A 134 15.26 9.33 -2.55
CA THR A 134 15.48 10.75 -2.26
C THR A 134 14.16 11.52 -2.28
N ASP A 135 14.12 12.69 -1.64
CA ASP A 135 12.95 13.56 -1.66
C ASP A 135 12.56 13.95 -3.10
N PHE A 136 13.56 14.22 -3.95
CA PHE A 136 13.35 14.49 -5.38
C PHE A 136 12.66 13.33 -6.10
N GLU A 137 13.12 12.08 -5.89
CA GLU A 137 12.48 10.91 -6.49
C GLU A 137 11.02 10.75 -6.02
N TYR A 138 10.75 10.97 -4.73
CA TYR A 138 9.37 10.96 -4.23
C TYR A 138 8.51 12.00 -4.94
N GLU A 139 8.99 13.23 -5.08
CA GLU A 139 8.25 14.32 -5.73
C GLU A 139 7.97 14.02 -7.21
N GLN A 140 8.96 13.49 -7.95
CA GLN A 140 8.77 13.11 -9.35
C GLN A 140 7.76 11.97 -9.49
N LEU A 141 7.84 10.94 -8.65
CA LEU A 141 6.88 9.83 -8.65
C LEU A 141 5.48 10.29 -8.28
N ILE A 142 5.34 11.18 -7.29
CA ILE A 142 4.04 11.77 -6.91
C ILE A 142 3.44 12.53 -8.10
N LYS A 143 4.25 13.35 -8.78
CA LYS A 143 3.81 14.11 -9.97
C LYS A 143 3.36 13.16 -11.09
N TYR A 144 4.15 12.12 -11.34
CA TYR A 144 3.88 11.10 -12.36
C TYR A 144 2.56 10.37 -12.10
N TYR A 145 2.39 9.75 -10.92
CA TYR A 145 1.18 8.99 -10.61
C TYR A 145 -0.07 9.86 -10.49
N LYS A 146 0.05 11.12 -10.06
CA LYS A 146 -1.07 12.07 -10.11
C LYS A 146 -1.57 12.31 -11.53
N ALA A 147 -0.66 12.50 -12.48
CA ALA A 147 -1.02 12.69 -13.87
C ALA A 147 -1.71 11.45 -14.46
N LEU A 148 -1.17 10.25 -14.17
CA LEU A 148 -1.78 8.99 -14.57
C LEU A 148 -3.16 8.76 -13.94
N ASN A 149 -3.30 9.03 -12.64
CA ASN A 149 -4.59 8.94 -11.94
C ASN A 149 -5.65 9.82 -12.60
N LYS A 150 -5.30 11.06 -12.96
CA LYS A 150 -6.22 11.98 -13.66
C LYS A 150 -6.63 11.45 -15.03
N LYS A 151 -5.70 10.84 -15.77
CA LYS A 151 -5.98 10.23 -17.08
C LYS A 151 -6.89 9.01 -16.94
N LEU A 152 -6.52 8.06 -16.08
CA LEU A 152 -7.26 6.81 -15.89
C LEU A 152 -8.67 7.04 -15.33
N LYS A 153 -8.86 7.99 -14.42
CA LYS A 153 -10.21 8.34 -13.93
C LYS A 153 -11.16 8.75 -15.05
N LYS A 154 -10.69 9.61 -15.96
CA LYS A 154 -11.47 10.03 -17.13
C LYS A 154 -11.79 8.86 -18.06
N GLU A 155 -10.82 7.98 -18.30
CA GLU A 155 -11.00 6.79 -19.16
C GLU A 155 -11.95 5.74 -18.55
N ARG A 156 -12.03 5.69 -17.22
CA ARG A 156 -12.86 4.72 -16.48
C ARG A 156 -14.22 5.27 -16.08
N GLY A 157 -14.49 6.56 -16.31
CA GLY A 157 -15.75 7.19 -15.91
C GLY A 157 -15.96 7.26 -14.40
N LEU A 158 -14.87 7.30 -13.62
CA LEU A 158 -14.84 7.31 -12.15
C LEU A 158 -14.32 8.63 -11.56
#